data_AF-A0ABD2VWT0-F1
#
_entry.id   AF-A0ABD2VWT0-F1
#
_cell.length_a   1.000
_cell.length_b   1.000
_cell.length_c   1.000
_cell.angle_alpha   90.00
_cell.angle_beta   90.00
_cell.angle_gamma   90.00
#
_symmetry.space_group_name_H-M   'P 1'
#
loop_
_entity.id
_entity.type
_entity.pdbx_description
1 polymer ?
#
loop_
_entity_poly.entity_id
_entity_poly.type
_entity_poly.pdbx_seq_one_letter_code
_entity_poly.pdbx_strand_id
1 'polypeptide(L)'
;MGPFLKDSNQRSFSSDYYYLKTNDSFLKLPRLWLCYSKVLEKAYCEHCWLFADPKNPHFRWEWIEGINVWQGLSKKIKKHVTAAYHCDASLKYDMWKNKKTKDNLVDVNVKEQINFWVEVLKPVVDVIPMLSSCTLALRGHDERKMNESDVHNRGNFLSVIELLAKYNGVLYSVLNPENKRITYLSPETQNELISFLSFHIKKTIIKDIQESKYFTIILDTTQDISKKDQLSVIIRFVNIDSDSNNNFRTFIVQECF
;
A
#
# COMPACT_ATOMS: atom_id res chain seq x y z
N MET A 1 1.90 2.90 -48.00
CA MET A 1 3.24 2.95 -47.39
C MET A 1 3.19 2.14 -46.11
N GLY A 2 4.07 1.15 -45.94
CA GLY A 2 4.13 0.35 -44.71
C GLY A 2 4.60 1.19 -43.51
N PRO A 3 4.46 0.69 -42.27
CA PRO A 3 4.76 1.45 -41.05
C PRO A 3 6.26 1.72 -40.80
N PHE A 4 7.14 1.27 -41.68
CA PHE A 4 8.60 1.39 -41.57
C PHE A 4 9.15 2.10 -42.81
N LEU A 5 9.95 3.15 -42.58
CA LEU A 5 10.57 3.92 -43.64
C LEU A 5 11.63 3.09 -44.37
N LYS A 6 11.76 3.34 -45.68
CA LYS A 6 12.72 2.65 -46.54
C LYS A 6 14.04 3.43 -46.59
N ASP A 7 15.14 2.71 -46.57
CA ASP A 7 16.48 3.24 -46.81
C ASP A 7 16.69 3.59 -48.30
N SER A 8 17.87 4.17 -48.61
CA SER A 8 18.28 4.52 -49.98
C SER A 8 18.29 3.33 -50.96
N ASN A 9 18.34 2.11 -50.44
CA ASN A 9 18.32 0.86 -51.20
C ASN A 9 16.93 0.21 -51.24
N GLN A 10 15.86 0.96 -50.91
CA GLN A 10 14.47 0.51 -50.86
C GLN A 10 14.17 -0.60 -49.84
N ARG A 11 15.03 -0.81 -48.84
CA ARG A 11 14.85 -1.79 -47.76
C ARG A 11 14.29 -1.12 -46.52
N SER A 12 13.46 -1.81 -45.76
CA SER A 12 12.93 -1.30 -44.49
C SER A 12 12.99 -2.38 -43.41
N PHE A 13 12.81 -1.96 -42.17
CA PHE A 13 12.43 -2.89 -41.11
C PHE A 13 11.14 -3.62 -41.50
N SER A 14 11.00 -4.89 -41.11
CA SER A 14 9.81 -5.71 -41.35
C SER A 14 9.23 -6.18 -40.03
N SER A 15 7.89 -6.16 -39.91
CA SER A 15 7.19 -6.68 -38.74
C SER A 15 7.45 -8.17 -38.50
N ASP A 16 7.86 -8.91 -39.54
CA ASP A 16 8.27 -10.31 -39.40
C ASP A 16 9.46 -10.50 -38.44
N TYR A 17 10.30 -9.48 -38.24
CA TYR A 17 11.43 -9.58 -37.31
C TYR A 17 11.01 -9.72 -35.85
N TYR A 18 9.81 -9.27 -35.49
CA TYR A 18 9.25 -9.48 -34.15
C TYR A 18 8.93 -10.94 -33.84
N TYR A 19 9.03 -11.84 -34.82
CA TYR A 19 8.67 -13.23 -34.63
C TYR A 19 9.84 -14.18 -34.97
N LEU A 20 9.99 -15.24 -34.19
CA LEU A 20 10.75 -16.41 -34.57
C LEU A 20 9.81 -17.35 -35.34
N LYS A 21 10.21 -17.72 -36.56
CA LYS A 21 9.53 -18.73 -37.38
C LYS A 21 10.34 -20.03 -37.28
N THR A 22 9.75 -21.10 -36.75
CA THR A 22 10.32 -22.46 -36.74
C THR A 22 10.04 -23.15 -38.08
N ASN A 23 10.95 -24.00 -38.54
CA ASN A 23 10.86 -24.63 -39.87
C ASN A 23 9.70 -25.65 -39.97
N ASP A 24 9.27 -26.26 -38.85
CA ASP A 24 8.29 -27.36 -38.83
C ASP A 24 6.93 -27.00 -38.23
N SER A 25 6.71 -25.74 -37.85
CA SER A 25 5.46 -25.33 -37.21
C SER A 25 5.06 -23.95 -37.70
N PHE A 26 3.79 -23.77 -38.09
CA PHE A 26 3.18 -22.45 -38.36
C PHE A 26 3.14 -21.53 -37.11
N LEU A 27 3.86 -21.89 -36.05
CA LEU A 27 3.88 -21.23 -34.77
C LEU A 27 4.85 -20.05 -34.82
N LYS A 28 4.33 -18.84 -34.61
CA LYS A 28 5.11 -17.60 -34.54
C LYS A 28 5.34 -17.24 -33.08
N LEU A 29 6.57 -17.40 -32.59
CA LEU A 29 6.92 -16.97 -31.23
C LEU A 29 7.33 -15.49 -31.21
N PRO A 30 6.70 -14.64 -30.41
CA PRO A 30 7.05 -13.23 -30.32
C PRO A 30 8.42 -13.03 -29.65
N ARG A 31 9.20 -12.09 -30.17
CA ARG A 31 10.45 -11.61 -29.57
C ARG A 31 10.13 -10.41 -28.69
N LEU A 32 10.00 -10.66 -27.39
CA LEU A 32 9.65 -9.61 -26.42
C LEU A 32 10.74 -8.54 -26.26
N TRP A 33 11.98 -8.85 -26.60
CA TRP A 33 13.12 -7.95 -26.42
C TRP A 33 13.34 -6.97 -27.59
N LEU A 34 12.79 -7.24 -28.78
CA LEU A 34 13.09 -6.45 -29.98
C LEU A 34 12.14 -5.25 -30.04
N CYS A 35 12.70 -4.05 -30.14
CA CYS A 35 11.91 -2.81 -30.25
C CYS A 35 12.38 -1.98 -31.45
N TYR A 36 11.49 -1.18 -32.04
CA TYR A 36 11.83 -0.24 -33.12
C TYR A 36 11.33 1.16 -32.78
N SER A 37 12.20 2.16 -32.87
CA SER A 37 11.82 3.56 -32.72
C SER A 37 11.50 4.17 -34.09
N LYS A 38 10.27 4.67 -34.25
CA LYS A 38 9.85 5.37 -35.48
C LYS A 38 10.52 6.74 -35.65
N VAL A 39 10.89 7.40 -34.55
CA VAL A 39 11.52 8.72 -34.56
C VAL A 39 12.99 8.62 -34.95
N LEU A 40 13.69 7.60 -34.45
CA LEU A 40 15.12 7.38 -34.71
C LEU A 40 15.39 6.41 -35.85
N GLU A 41 14.34 5.78 -36.39
CA GLU A 41 14.39 4.76 -37.46
C GLU A 41 15.36 3.61 -37.17
N LYS A 42 15.44 3.19 -35.91
CA LYS A 42 16.41 2.21 -35.41
C LYS A 42 15.73 1.09 -34.64
N ALA A 43 16.29 -0.11 -34.76
CA ALA A 43 15.92 -1.28 -33.97
C ALA A 43 16.87 -1.49 -32.78
N TYR A 44 16.32 -1.84 -31.62
CA TYR A 44 17.02 -1.99 -30.34
C TYR A 44 16.68 -3.31 -29.67
N CYS A 45 17.51 -3.72 -28.72
CA CYS A 45 17.17 -4.77 -27.76
C CYS A 45 16.86 -4.15 -26.39
N GLU A 46 15.61 -4.20 -25.95
CA GLU A 46 15.17 -3.69 -24.64
C GLU A 46 15.95 -4.32 -23.50
N HIS A 47 16.12 -5.65 -23.52
CA HIS A 47 16.84 -6.37 -22.47
C HIS A 47 18.29 -5.92 -22.37
N CYS A 48 18.99 -5.81 -23.51
CA CYS A 48 20.38 -5.38 -23.51
C CYS A 48 20.54 -3.88 -23.23
N TRP A 49 19.60 -3.05 -23.67
CA TRP A 49 19.58 -1.62 -23.37
C TRP A 49 19.50 -1.36 -21.86
N LEU A 50 18.72 -2.18 -21.13
CA LEU A 50 18.54 -2.06 -19.69
C LEU A 50 19.63 -2.77 -18.86
N PHE A 51 20.06 -3.98 -19.28
CA PHE A 51 20.78 -4.91 -18.37
C PHE A 51 22.05 -5.54 -18.93
N ALA A 52 22.45 -5.24 -20.18
CA ALA A 52 23.72 -5.77 -20.68
C ALA A 52 24.91 -5.15 -19.96
N ASP A 53 25.95 -5.95 -19.72
CA ASP A 53 27.18 -5.51 -19.07
C ASP A 53 28.20 -5.05 -20.12
N PRO A 54 28.56 -3.74 -20.18
CA PRO A 54 29.55 -3.23 -21.12
C PRO A 54 30.96 -3.83 -20.91
N LYS A 55 31.24 -4.42 -19.75
CA LYS A 55 32.54 -5.06 -19.45
C LYS A 55 32.70 -6.42 -20.13
N ASN A 56 31.64 -7.01 -20.67
CA ASN A 56 31.73 -8.30 -21.35
C ASN A 56 32.54 -8.16 -22.67
N PRO A 57 33.61 -8.96 -22.89
CA PRO A 57 34.46 -8.84 -24.09
C PRO A 57 33.72 -9.01 -25.43
N HIS A 58 32.61 -9.74 -25.42
CA HIS A 58 31.78 -9.99 -26.59
C HIS A 58 30.58 -9.04 -26.70
N PHE A 59 30.51 -8.04 -25.83
CA PHE A 59 29.48 -7.01 -25.86
C PHE A 59 29.50 -6.24 -27.19
N ARG A 60 28.31 -5.78 -27.61
CA ARG A 60 28.10 -5.04 -28.86
C ARG A 60 27.14 -3.88 -28.61
N TRP A 61 27.64 -2.66 -28.79
CA TRP A 61 26.86 -1.42 -28.64
C TRP A 61 25.73 -1.27 -29.66
N GLU A 62 25.81 -1.97 -30.79
CA GLU A 62 24.87 -1.87 -31.93
C GLU A 62 23.40 -2.03 -31.53
N TRP A 63 23.10 -2.88 -30.53
CA TRP A 63 21.74 -3.14 -30.05
C TRP A 63 21.24 -2.14 -28.99
N ILE A 64 22.15 -1.30 -28.45
CA ILE A 64 21.87 -0.20 -27.50
C ILE A 64 21.79 1.13 -28.25
N GLU A 65 22.75 1.41 -29.15
CA GLU A 65 22.77 2.61 -29.99
C GLU A 65 21.77 2.55 -31.16
N GLY A 66 21.32 1.33 -31.48
CA GLY A 66 20.28 1.02 -32.44
C GLY A 66 20.79 0.73 -33.84
N ILE A 67 20.16 -0.26 -34.48
CA ILE A 67 20.49 -0.74 -35.83
C ILE A 67 19.57 -0.08 -36.85
N ASN A 68 20.14 0.58 -37.85
CA ASN A 68 19.45 1.13 -39.02
C ASN A 68 19.85 0.44 -40.34
N VAL A 69 20.76 -0.55 -40.30
CA VAL A 69 21.20 -1.32 -41.47
C VAL A 69 20.38 -2.61 -41.59
N TRP A 70 19.42 -2.62 -42.51
CA TRP A 70 18.48 -3.73 -42.72
C TRP A 70 19.11 -4.93 -43.44
N GLN A 71 20.20 -4.73 -44.17
CA GLN A 71 20.90 -5.81 -44.87
C GLN A 71 21.39 -6.87 -43.90
N GLY A 72 20.90 -8.10 -44.07
CA GLY A 72 21.30 -9.22 -43.22
C GLY A 72 20.83 -9.09 -41.77
N LEU A 73 19.84 -8.24 -41.47
CA LEU A 73 19.32 -8.06 -40.10
C LEU A 73 18.86 -9.40 -39.50
N SER A 74 18.26 -10.29 -40.29
CA SER A 74 17.90 -11.65 -39.84
C SER A 74 19.10 -12.43 -39.29
N LYS A 75 20.27 -12.35 -39.95
CA LYS A 75 21.51 -12.99 -39.48
C LYS A 75 22.03 -12.31 -38.22
N LYS A 76 21.95 -10.98 -38.12
CA LYS A 76 22.33 -10.22 -36.92
C LYS A 76 21.45 -10.59 -35.72
N ILE A 77 20.14 -10.67 -35.90
CA ILE A 77 19.17 -11.11 -34.88
C ILE A 77 19.55 -12.51 -34.37
N LYS A 78 19.80 -13.47 -35.29
CA LYS A 78 20.19 -14.83 -34.91
C LYS A 78 21.48 -14.85 -34.08
N LYS A 79 22.51 -14.11 -34.51
CA LYS A 79 23.77 -14.00 -33.76
C LYS A 79 23.60 -13.33 -32.38
N HIS A 80 22.75 -12.31 -32.31
CA HIS A 80 22.49 -11.58 -31.07
C HIS A 80 21.81 -12.44 -30.01
N VAL A 81 20.75 -13.16 -30.40
CA VAL A 81 20.00 -14.02 -29.46
C VAL A 81 20.87 -15.14 -28.90
N THR A 82 21.86 -15.61 -29.65
CA THR A 82 22.81 -16.63 -29.19
C THR A 82 23.97 -16.07 -28.37
N ALA A 83 24.12 -14.75 -28.25
CA ALA A 83 25.24 -14.15 -27.55
C ALA A 83 25.04 -14.19 -26.03
N ALA A 84 26.09 -14.56 -25.29
CA ALA A 84 26.03 -14.70 -23.83
C ALA A 84 25.54 -13.42 -23.13
N TYR A 85 26.01 -12.24 -23.56
CA TYR A 85 25.57 -10.96 -22.96
C TYR A 85 24.07 -10.70 -23.13
N HIS A 86 23.46 -11.20 -24.21
CA HIS A 86 22.02 -11.09 -24.43
C HIS A 86 21.25 -12.07 -23.55
N CYS A 87 21.73 -13.31 -23.42
CA CYS A 87 21.15 -14.29 -22.52
C CYS A 87 21.18 -13.78 -21.07
N ASP A 88 22.32 -13.27 -20.60
CA ASP A 88 22.47 -12.71 -19.26
C ASP A 88 21.55 -11.50 -19.02
N ALA A 89 21.48 -10.59 -19.99
CA ALA A 89 20.59 -9.42 -19.91
C ALA A 89 19.11 -9.84 -19.91
N SER A 90 18.75 -10.86 -20.69
CA SER A 90 17.39 -11.40 -20.74
C SER A 90 16.99 -12.11 -19.44
N LEU A 91 17.92 -12.88 -18.86
CA LEU A 91 17.70 -13.49 -17.54
C LEU A 91 17.49 -12.41 -16.47
N LYS A 92 18.31 -11.35 -16.46
CA LYS A 92 18.14 -10.21 -15.55
C LYS A 92 16.82 -9.48 -15.77
N TYR A 93 16.42 -9.26 -17.02
CA TYR A 93 15.12 -8.67 -17.35
C TYR A 93 13.97 -9.51 -16.82
N ASP A 94 14.00 -10.83 -17.03
CA ASP A 94 12.96 -11.74 -16.51
C ASP A 94 12.94 -11.78 -14.98
N MET A 95 14.11 -11.71 -14.32
CA MET A 95 14.18 -11.57 -12.87
C MET A 95 13.57 -10.25 -12.41
N TRP A 96 13.87 -9.13 -13.07
CA TRP A 96 13.30 -7.83 -12.73
C TRP A 96 11.78 -7.77 -12.98
N LYS A 97 11.32 -8.23 -14.14
CA LYS A 97 9.91 -8.25 -14.53
C LYS A 97 9.05 -9.13 -13.62
N ASN A 98 9.59 -10.27 -13.20
CA ASN A 98 8.90 -11.17 -12.28
C ASN A 98 9.16 -10.84 -10.79
N LYS A 99 9.72 -9.67 -10.49
CA LYS A 99 10.08 -9.23 -9.13
C LYS A 99 10.89 -10.29 -8.37
N LYS A 100 11.80 -11.01 -9.04
CA LYS A 100 12.70 -12.02 -8.46
C LYS A 100 14.11 -11.47 -8.18
N THR A 101 14.29 -10.15 -8.08
CA THR A 101 15.53 -9.53 -7.63
C THR A 101 15.69 -9.67 -6.10
N LYS A 102 16.91 -9.40 -5.60
CA LYS A 102 17.29 -9.40 -4.18
C LYS A 102 16.40 -8.51 -3.29
N ASP A 103 15.58 -7.65 -3.91
CA ASP A 103 14.53 -6.83 -3.29
C ASP A 103 13.40 -7.67 -2.67
N ASN A 104 13.23 -8.93 -3.05
CA ASN A 104 12.23 -9.80 -2.41
C ASN A 104 12.49 -10.01 -0.91
N LEU A 105 13.75 -10.08 -0.46
CA LEU A 105 14.04 -10.27 0.96
C LEU A 105 13.79 -9.00 1.76
N VAL A 106 14.09 -7.83 1.18
CA VAL A 106 13.80 -6.53 1.78
C VAL A 106 12.29 -6.31 1.82
N ASP A 107 11.58 -6.60 0.73
CA ASP A 107 10.12 -6.47 0.66
C ASP A 107 9.40 -7.47 1.58
N VAL A 108 9.90 -8.70 1.71
CA VAL A 108 9.37 -9.70 2.65
C VAL A 108 9.59 -9.22 4.09
N ASN A 109 10.80 -8.79 4.44
CA ASN A 109 11.09 -8.27 5.79
C ASN A 109 10.25 -7.03 6.11
N VAL A 110 10.08 -6.10 5.16
CA VAL A 110 9.21 -4.92 5.35
C VAL A 110 7.76 -5.34 5.55
N LYS A 111 7.25 -6.31 4.78
CA LYS A 111 5.89 -6.83 4.96
C LYS A 111 5.71 -7.54 6.30
N GLU A 112 6.69 -8.33 6.73
CA GLU A 112 6.67 -8.98 8.04
C GLU A 112 6.64 -7.94 9.17
N GLN A 113 7.44 -6.87 9.06
CA GLN A 113 7.41 -5.76 10.03
C GLN A 113 6.07 -5.00 10.01
N ILE A 114 5.48 -4.74 8.84
CA ILE A 114 4.16 -4.11 8.72
C ILE A 114 3.11 -5.00 9.39
N ASN A 115 3.08 -6.29 9.07
CA ASN A 115 2.11 -7.22 9.65
C ASN A 115 2.27 -7.32 11.16
N PHE A 116 3.51 -7.39 11.65
CA PHE A 116 3.82 -7.36 13.08
C PHE A 116 3.20 -6.13 13.75
N TRP A 117 3.46 -4.91 13.25
CA TRP A 117 2.94 -3.70 13.87
C TRP A 117 1.43 -3.53 13.69
N VAL A 118 0.84 -4.02 12.60
CA VAL A 118 -0.62 -4.06 12.43
C VAL A 118 -1.25 -4.97 13.48
N GLU A 119 -0.66 -6.12 13.77
CA GLU A 119 -1.15 -7.03 14.82
C GLU A 119 -1.01 -6.45 16.23
N VAL A 120 0.02 -5.63 16.49
CA VAL A 120 0.18 -4.90 17.76
C VAL A 120 -0.81 -3.74 17.87
N LEU A 121 -0.98 -2.94 16.80
CA LEU A 121 -1.77 -1.71 16.85
C LEU A 121 -3.28 -1.97 16.85
N LYS A 122 -3.76 -3.06 16.24
CA LYS A 122 -5.18 -3.45 16.28
C LYS A 122 -5.76 -3.44 17.70
N PRO A 123 -5.25 -4.24 18.66
CA PRO A 123 -5.77 -4.23 20.03
C PRO A 123 -5.55 -2.89 20.73
N VAL A 124 -4.43 -2.19 20.46
CA VAL A 124 -4.16 -0.85 21.02
C VAL A 124 -5.23 0.16 20.62
N VAL A 125 -5.66 0.15 19.36
CA VAL A 125 -6.72 1.03 18.85
C VAL A 125 -8.09 0.57 19.34
N ASP A 126 -8.40 -0.73 19.31
CA ASP A 126 -9.74 -1.28 19.63
C ASP A 126 -10.13 -1.08 21.11
N VAL A 127 -9.16 -1.05 22.03
CA VAL A 127 -9.42 -0.85 23.46
C VAL A 127 -9.97 0.56 23.75
N ILE A 128 -9.57 1.58 22.99
CA ILE A 128 -10.01 2.97 23.18
C ILE A 128 -11.54 3.14 23.01
N PRO A 129 -12.14 2.77 21.87
CA PRO A 129 -13.59 2.86 21.69
C PRO A 129 -14.34 1.87 22.57
N MET A 130 -13.78 0.71 22.90
CA MET A 130 -14.38 -0.23 23.85
C MET A 130 -14.56 0.43 25.22
N LEU A 131 -13.49 0.99 25.79
CA LEU A 131 -13.54 1.68 27.09
C LEU A 131 -14.47 2.89 27.03
N SER A 132 -14.42 3.66 25.94
CA SER A 132 -15.29 4.83 25.73
C SER A 132 -16.78 4.45 25.69
N SER A 133 -17.12 3.37 24.98
CA SER A 133 -18.50 2.85 24.88
C SER A 133 -19.03 2.32 26.22
N CYS A 134 -18.13 1.85 27.09
CA CYS A 134 -18.47 1.43 28.45
C CYS A 134 -18.39 2.58 29.47
N THR A 135 -18.12 3.82 29.05
CA THR A 135 -17.89 4.97 29.94
C THR A 135 -16.77 4.76 30.97
N LEU A 136 -15.79 3.93 30.64
CA LEU A 136 -14.66 3.60 31.51
C LEU A 136 -13.50 4.58 31.28
N ALA A 137 -12.89 5.06 32.37
CA ALA A 137 -11.67 5.85 32.29
C ALA A 137 -10.55 5.05 31.64
N LEU A 138 -9.81 5.65 30.70
CA LEU A 138 -8.67 4.98 30.06
C LEU A 138 -7.48 4.89 31.02
N ARG A 139 -7.18 5.99 31.71
CA ARG A 139 -5.97 6.16 32.52
C ARG A 139 -6.19 5.97 33.99
N GLY A 140 -5.14 5.51 34.65
CA GLY A 140 -5.06 5.41 36.10
C GLY A 140 -4.48 6.67 36.73
N HIS A 141 -4.34 6.65 38.05
CA HIS A 141 -3.63 7.71 38.76
C HIS A 141 -2.13 7.70 38.45
N ASP A 142 -1.58 6.53 38.14
CA ASP A 142 -0.15 6.32 37.90
C ASP A 142 0.11 5.25 36.83
N GLU A 143 0.68 5.66 35.68
CA GLU A 143 1.00 4.76 34.57
C GLU A 143 2.49 4.35 34.50
N ARG A 144 3.29 4.64 35.54
CA ARG A 144 4.72 4.30 35.62
C ARG A 144 4.98 2.80 35.46
N LYS A 145 6.24 2.45 35.15
CA LYS A 145 6.64 1.09 34.78
C LYS A 145 6.58 0.13 35.97
N MET A 146 6.32 -1.14 35.66
CA MET A 146 6.13 -2.28 36.58
C MET A 146 7.25 -2.50 37.63
N ASN A 147 8.43 -1.93 37.42
CA ASN A 147 9.60 -2.15 38.27
C ASN A 147 9.65 -1.21 39.49
N GLU A 148 8.71 -0.27 39.59
CA GLU A 148 8.55 0.59 40.77
C GLU A 148 7.62 -0.12 41.75
N SER A 149 8.09 -0.34 42.97
CA SER A 149 7.49 -1.21 44.00
C SER A 149 6.10 -0.78 44.52
N ASP A 150 5.48 0.25 43.95
CA ASP A 150 4.26 0.88 44.46
C ASP A 150 3.25 1.27 43.36
N VAL A 151 3.28 0.63 42.18
CA VAL A 151 2.30 0.95 41.13
C VAL A 151 0.95 0.31 41.44
N HIS A 152 0.02 1.10 41.98
CA HIS A 152 -1.38 0.74 42.10
C HIS A 152 -2.19 1.50 41.05
N ASN A 153 -2.96 0.76 40.24
CA ASN A 153 -3.90 1.29 39.24
C ASN A 153 -3.26 2.06 38.07
N ARG A 154 -2.76 1.32 37.07
CA ARG A 154 -2.24 1.82 35.78
C ARG A 154 -3.32 2.22 34.77
N GLY A 155 -4.59 2.21 35.17
CA GLY A 155 -5.71 2.49 34.29
C GLY A 155 -6.20 1.29 33.49
N ASN A 156 -7.44 1.41 33.02
CA ASN A 156 -8.11 0.32 32.32
C ASN A 156 -7.45 0.02 30.97
N PHE A 157 -6.90 1.02 30.29
CA PHE A 157 -6.23 0.84 28.99
C PHE A 157 -5.05 -0.14 29.10
N LEU A 158 -4.09 0.15 29.98
CA LEU A 158 -2.93 -0.71 30.18
C LEU A 158 -3.32 -2.08 30.72
N SER A 159 -4.30 -2.14 31.62
CA SER A 159 -4.79 -3.40 32.21
C SER A 159 -5.40 -4.33 31.16
N VAL A 160 -6.18 -3.78 30.21
CA VAL A 160 -6.77 -4.56 29.11
C VAL A 160 -5.69 -4.99 28.11
N ILE A 161 -4.71 -4.13 27.80
CA ILE A 161 -3.59 -4.50 26.93
C ILE A 161 -2.75 -5.63 27.53
N GLU A 162 -2.46 -5.57 28.83
CA GLU A 162 -1.77 -6.64 29.56
C GLU A 162 -2.57 -7.94 29.55
N LEU A 163 -3.91 -7.87 29.66
CA LEU A 163 -4.79 -9.03 29.53
C LEU A 163 -4.71 -9.63 28.12
N LEU A 164 -4.82 -8.81 27.08
CA LEU A 164 -4.77 -9.26 25.68
C LEU A 164 -3.41 -9.88 25.33
N ALA A 165 -2.33 -9.34 25.87
CA ALA A 165 -0.99 -9.88 25.68
C ALA A 165 -0.83 -11.31 26.22
N LYS A 166 -1.60 -11.73 27.23
CA LYS A 166 -1.60 -13.13 27.70
C LYS A 166 -2.06 -14.13 26.64
N TYR A 167 -2.85 -13.66 25.67
CA TYR A 167 -3.42 -14.48 24.60
C TYR A 167 -2.84 -14.17 23.21
N ASN A 168 -1.99 -13.14 23.10
CA ASN A 168 -1.37 -12.71 21.86
C ASN A 168 0.15 -12.61 22.03
N GLY A 169 0.88 -13.59 21.48
CA GLY A 169 2.34 -13.66 21.58
C GLY A 169 3.07 -12.48 20.93
N VAL A 170 2.50 -11.88 19.87
CA VAL A 170 3.05 -10.71 19.20
C VAL A 170 2.95 -9.49 20.10
N LEU A 171 1.78 -9.24 20.69
CA LEU A 171 1.59 -8.16 21.65
C LEU A 171 2.43 -8.37 22.92
N TYR A 172 2.53 -9.61 23.42
CA TYR A 172 3.40 -9.96 24.54
C TYR A 172 4.86 -9.60 24.28
N SER A 173 5.36 -9.85 23.07
CA SER A 173 6.75 -9.55 22.71
C SER A 173 7.09 -8.06 22.84
N VAL A 174 6.12 -7.17 22.61
CA VAL A 174 6.28 -5.71 22.74
C VAL A 174 6.25 -5.25 24.19
N LEU A 175 5.55 -5.98 25.07
CA LEU A 175 5.51 -5.68 26.51
C LEU A 175 6.78 -6.13 27.25
N ASN A 176 7.61 -6.98 26.63
CA ASN A 176 8.80 -7.51 27.26
C ASN A 176 9.83 -6.38 27.53
N PRO A 177 10.30 -6.21 28.79
CA PRO A 177 11.28 -5.20 29.17
C PRO A 177 12.63 -5.29 28.44
N GLU A 178 12.93 -6.37 27.71
CA GLU A 178 14.16 -6.46 26.91
C GLU A 178 14.02 -5.79 25.52
N ASN A 179 12.79 -5.62 25.03
CA ASN A 179 12.48 -5.01 23.72
C ASN A 179 12.21 -3.49 23.84
N LYS A 180 13.13 -2.73 24.44
CA LYS A 180 12.93 -1.30 24.80
C LYS A 180 13.13 -0.30 23.64
N ARG A 181 12.26 -0.28 22.62
CA ARG A 181 12.26 0.88 21.71
C ARG A 181 10.90 1.49 21.39
N ILE A 182 9.85 0.69 21.14
CA ILE A 182 8.55 1.23 20.71
C ILE A 182 7.43 0.34 21.25
N THR A 183 6.43 0.92 21.93
CA THR A 183 5.27 0.17 22.44
C THR A 183 3.92 0.74 22.02
N TYR A 184 3.83 2.03 21.66
CA TYR A 184 2.57 2.75 21.39
C TYR A 184 1.58 2.80 22.56
N LEU A 185 2.06 2.57 23.79
CA LEU A 185 1.20 2.53 24.99
C LEU A 185 1.31 3.77 25.88
N SER A 186 2.14 4.74 25.49
CA SER A 186 2.38 5.92 26.33
C SER A 186 1.14 6.81 26.41
N PRO A 187 1.02 7.64 27.46
CA PRO A 187 -0.04 8.64 27.56
C PRO A 187 -0.12 9.52 26.31
N GLU A 188 1.02 9.92 25.74
CA GLU A 188 1.08 10.76 24.54
C GLU A 188 0.46 10.05 23.35
N THR A 189 0.83 8.78 23.13
CA THR A 189 0.25 7.97 22.04
C THR A 189 -1.25 7.73 22.25
N GLN A 190 -1.69 7.46 23.48
CA GLN A 190 -3.12 7.32 23.76
C GLN A 190 -3.89 8.60 23.38
N ASN A 191 -3.36 9.79 23.73
CA ASN A 191 -4.00 11.07 23.36
C ASN A 191 -4.05 11.30 21.86
N GLU A 192 -2.99 10.93 21.14
CA GLU A 192 -2.94 11.02 19.68
C GLU A 192 -4.00 10.12 19.04
N LEU A 193 -4.09 8.86 19.49
CA LEU A 193 -5.10 7.90 19.00
C LEU A 193 -6.53 8.36 19.31
N ILE A 194 -6.78 8.87 20.51
CA ILE A 194 -8.09 9.44 20.89
C ILE A 194 -8.44 10.61 19.96
N SER A 195 -7.49 11.51 19.72
CA SER A 195 -7.69 12.67 18.85
C SER A 195 -7.97 12.25 17.41
N PHE A 196 -7.23 11.27 16.91
CA PHE A 196 -7.40 10.70 15.57
C PHE A 196 -8.77 10.03 15.41
N LEU A 197 -9.16 9.18 16.36
CA LEU A 197 -10.48 8.53 16.37
C LEU A 197 -11.61 9.58 16.46
N SER A 198 -11.48 10.56 17.37
CA SER A 198 -12.44 11.65 17.52
C SER A 198 -12.61 12.44 16.22
N PHE A 199 -11.51 12.76 15.54
CA PHE A 199 -11.55 13.45 14.25
C PHE A 199 -12.33 12.67 13.19
N HIS A 200 -12.04 11.37 13.04
CA HIS A 200 -12.72 10.54 12.06
C HIS A 200 -14.19 10.31 12.39
N ILE A 201 -14.54 10.07 13.67
CA ILE A 201 -15.92 9.93 14.11
C ILE A 201 -16.70 11.22 13.83
N LYS A 202 -16.16 12.39 14.21
CA LYS A 202 -16.78 13.70 13.94
C LYS A 202 -16.98 13.93 12.45
N LYS A 203 -15.96 13.62 11.63
CA LYS A 203 -16.04 13.76 10.18
C LYS A 203 -17.16 12.90 9.59
N THR A 204 -17.30 11.66 10.05
CA THR A 204 -18.39 10.76 9.63
C THR A 204 -19.75 11.31 10.05
N ILE A 205 -19.92 11.69 11.32
CA ILE A 205 -21.18 12.25 11.83
C ILE A 205 -21.58 13.52 11.04
N ILE A 206 -20.64 14.43 10.78
CA ILE A 206 -20.91 15.65 9.99
C ILE A 206 -21.35 15.29 8.57
N LYS A 207 -20.70 14.31 7.95
CA LYS A 207 -21.09 13.84 6.62
C LYS A 207 -22.51 13.27 6.64
N ASP A 208 -22.84 12.43 7.62
CA ASP A 208 -24.17 11.83 7.74
C ASP A 208 -25.26 12.90 7.95
N ILE A 209 -24.97 13.93 8.76
CA ILE A 209 -25.86 15.08 8.95
C ILE A 209 -26.05 15.85 7.63
N GLN A 210 -24.98 16.09 6.87
CA GLN A 210 -25.03 16.82 5.59
C GLN A 210 -25.80 16.05 4.50
N GLU A 211 -25.74 14.72 4.53
CA GLU A 211 -26.47 13.85 3.61
C GLU A 211 -27.94 13.67 4.02
N SER A 212 -28.27 13.92 5.30
CA SER A 212 -29.63 13.82 5.80
C SER A 212 -30.53 14.94 5.26
N LYS A 213 -31.73 14.56 4.82
CA LYS A 213 -32.76 15.52 4.39
C LYS A 213 -33.37 16.30 5.56
N TYR A 214 -33.38 15.72 6.76
CA TYR A 214 -34.04 16.30 7.92
C TYR A 214 -33.13 16.22 9.13
N PHE A 215 -32.83 17.38 9.71
CA PHE A 215 -32.14 17.50 10.98
C PHE A 215 -32.76 18.60 11.83
N THR A 216 -32.55 18.52 13.14
CA THR A 216 -32.90 19.55 14.11
C THR A 216 -31.77 19.71 15.12
N ILE A 217 -31.65 20.90 15.70
CA ILE A 217 -30.69 21.23 16.75
C ILE A 217 -31.50 21.53 18.01
N ILE A 218 -31.22 20.78 19.07
CA ILE A 218 -31.81 20.96 20.39
C ILE A 218 -30.74 21.58 21.27
N LEU A 219 -31.07 22.71 21.88
CA LEU A 219 -30.22 23.44 22.81
C LEU A 219 -30.88 23.39 24.19
N ASP A 220 -30.17 22.90 25.20
CA ASP A 220 -30.64 22.92 26.58
C ASP A 220 -29.56 23.48 27.50
N THR A 221 -29.95 24.38 28.40
CA THR A 221 -29.04 25.09 29.30
C THR A 221 -29.40 24.81 30.75
N THR A 222 -28.42 24.40 31.54
CA THR A 222 -28.58 24.18 32.98
C THR A 222 -27.47 24.89 33.77
N GLN A 223 -27.75 25.30 35.00
CA GLN A 223 -26.74 25.90 35.88
C GLN A 223 -26.04 24.83 36.70
N ASP A 224 -24.71 24.82 36.68
CA ASP A 224 -23.93 23.95 37.55
C ASP A 224 -23.82 24.49 38.99
N ILE A 225 -23.22 23.70 39.88
CA ILE A 225 -23.02 24.05 41.30
C ILE A 225 -22.21 25.34 41.51
N SER A 226 -21.45 25.78 40.50
CA SER A 226 -20.67 27.02 40.52
C SER A 226 -21.45 28.22 39.94
N LYS A 227 -22.75 28.03 39.66
CA LYS A 227 -23.64 29.01 39.01
C LYS A 227 -23.18 29.42 37.62
N LYS A 228 -22.49 28.52 36.92
CA LYS A 228 -22.14 28.70 35.50
C LYS A 228 -23.15 27.97 34.64
N ASP A 229 -23.63 28.67 33.62
CA ASP A 229 -24.51 28.07 32.61
C ASP A 229 -23.70 27.06 31.78
N GLN A 230 -24.19 25.83 31.71
CA GLN A 230 -23.70 24.76 30.86
C GLN A 230 -24.68 24.56 29.71
N LEU A 231 -24.21 24.72 28.48
CA LEU A 231 -25.00 24.52 27.26
C LEU A 231 -24.75 23.10 26.73
N SER A 232 -25.82 22.33 26.59
CA SER A 232 -25.84 21.08 25.83
C SER A 232 -26.39 21.34 24.43
N VAL A 233 -25.73 20.77 23.42
CA VAL A 233 -26.14 20.86 22.02
C VAL A 233 -26.35 19.43 21.54
N ILE A 234 -27.56 19.13 21.06
CA ILE A 234 -27.89 17.82 20.50
C ILE A 234 -28.30 18.05 19.06
N ILE A 235 -27.64 17.35 18.13
CA ILE A 235 -28.05 17.32 16.72
C ILE A 235 -28.76 15.99 16.48
N ARG A 236 -30.05 16.08 16.11
CA ARG A 236 -30.88 14.93 15.79
C ARG A 236 -31.17 14.93 14.29
N PHE A 237 -30.84 13.84 13.60
CA PHE A 237 -31.00 13.73 12.14
C PHE A 237 -31.63 12.39 11.73
N VAL A 238 -32.18 12.34 10.52
CA VAL A 238 -32.94 11.19 10.02
C VAL A 238 -32.19 10.51 8.86
N ASN A 239 -31.86 9.24 9.04
CA ASN A 239 -31.38 8.37 7.98
C ASN A 239 -32.54 7.55 7.40
N ILE A 240 -32.64 7.51 6.07
CA ILE A 240 -33.68 6.75 5.38
C ILE A 240 -33.08 5.41 4.97
N ASP A 241 -33.52 4.33 5.64
CA ASP A 241 -33.12 2.97 5.25
C ASP A 241 -33.94 2.53 4.04
N SER A 242 -33.23 2.08 3.01
CA SER A 242 -33.81 1.61 1.74
C SER A 242 -33.21 0.26 1.35
N ASP A 243 -33.99 -0.58 0.67
CA ASP A 243 -33.47 -1.86 0.16
C ASP A 243 -32.51 -1.67 -1.02
N SER A 244 -31.92 -2.77 -1.52
CA SER A 244 -31.04 -2.76 -2.70
C SER A 244 -31.70 -2.23 -3.97
N ASN A 245 -33.03 -2.19 -4.01
CA ASN A 245 -33.84 -1.67 -5.11
C ASN A 245 -34.31 -0.23 -4.84
N ASN A 246 -33.76 0.43 -3.82
CA ASN A 246 -34.09 1.79 -3.39
C ASN A 246 -35.55 1.97 -2.92
N ASN A 247 -36.22 0.88 -2.53
CA ASN A 247 -37.52 0.95 -1.89
C ASN A 247 -37.35 1.34 -0.42
N PHE A 248 -38.13 2.32 0.01
CA PHE A 248 -38.19 2.77 1.40
C PHE A 248 -38.52 1.61 2.35
N ARG A 249 -37.73 1.47 3.43
CA ARG A 249 -38.00 0.52 4.52
C ARG A 249 -38.45 1.21 5.79
N THR A 250 -37.61 2.11 6.32
CA THR A 250 -37.87 2.77 7.59
C THR A 250 -37.06 4.06 7.73
N PHE A 251 -37.40 4.86 8.73
CA PHE A 251 -36.60 5.98 9.20
C PHE A 251 -35.80 5.55 10.42
N ILE A 252 -34.51 5.88 10.43
CA ILE A 252 -33.60 5.71 11.56
C ILE A 252 -33.28 7.09 12.08
N VAL A 253 -33.73 7.40 13.30
CA VAL A 253 -33.39 8.66 13.97
C VAL A 253 -32.09 8.47 14.74
N GLN A 254 -31.13 9.34 14.50
CA GLN A 254 -29.84 9.35 15.19
C GLN A 254 -29.63 10.67 15.93
N GLU A 255 -28.91 10.60 17.04
CA GLU A 255 -28.57 11.72 17.90
C GLU A 255 -27.06 11.76 18.13
N CYS A 256 -26.49 12.96 18.11
CA CYS A 256 -25.11 13.19 18.50
C CYS A 256 -25.01 14.40 19.44
N PHE A 257 -24.07 14.29 20.38
CA PHE A 257 -23.75 15.24 21.44
C PHE A 257 -22.41 15.94 21.15
#